data_AF-A0A2Z6P4R4-F1
#
_entry.id   AF-A0A2Z6P4R4-F1
#
_cell.length_a   1.000
_cell.length_b   1.000
_cell.length_c   1.000
_cell.angle_alpha   90.00
_cell.angle_beta   90.00
_cell.angle_gamma   90.00
#
_symmetry.space_group_name_H-M   'P 1'
#
loop_
_entity.id
_entity.type
_entity.pdbx_description
1 polymer ?
#
loop_
_entity_poly.entity_id
_entity_poly.type
_entity_poly.pdbx_seq_one_letter_code
_entity_poly.pdbx_strand_id
1 'polypeptide(L)'
;MPKLISDTQSAFVQGRQILDGVLIANEVIDEAKRLKREAIFLKVDFDKAYDSVDWDFLDFVLGKMGFPMRWRNWIRVCISTSWVSVLIDGSPTDEFKMERGLRQGDPLSPFLFILVAEGFNVLMSKAVEVGNFVGYKVGDEEEQSISHLQFADDTLIIGLKVNYNKSELIGVNVQSSWLCDAANTLNCKVGTFPTKYLGLPIGCDPRKIRTWEPVINSLRKKLSSWKCRSLSMGRRLVLLKSVLSALPIYFLSFCKVPPGIISSIESLFKKILWGGVKRQKRSIGLNGKVCKPKQEGGLGIKDLKLFNIALLGKWWWRLKNENDVLWHRVLVCRYGKSLDKVNSKSSIWWRDLNLVKKSPVQGGMDWFEENLVKVVGNGRNTLFWRDPWVGGESLYKIFDRLYDISIDKDSLVFDMLVETEGVRRINWRWRRNLFQWENELVEVCNSLVLGVERKEDEPDSWQWGGDSYTVLESGWISYLCFYQGQFWDADKFTKELAV
;
A
#
# COMPACT_ATOMS: atom_id res chain seq x y z
N MET A 1 4.86 16.89 -9.44
CA MET A 1 4.67 16.56 -8.01
C MET A 1 5.65 15.52 -7.48
N PRO A 2 5.78 14.30 -8.04
CA PRO A 2 6.66 13.28 -7.43
C PRO A 2 8.14 13.66 -7.32
N LYS A 3 8.63 14.54 -8.22
CA LYS A 3 9.99 15.09 -8.20
C LYS A 3 10.19 16.29 -7.26
N LEU A 4 9.10 16.92 -6.83
CA LEU A 4 9.14 18.14 -5.99
C LEU A 4 8.91 17.84 -4.51
N ILE A 5 8.23 16.73 -4.22
CA ILE A 5 7.79 16.36 -2.88
C ILE A 5 8.60 15.18 -2.38
N SER A 6 9.13 15.33 -1.17
CA SER A 6 9.93 14.31 -0.48
C SER A 6 9.22 12.97 -0.36
N ASP A 7 10.00 11.89 -0.36
CA ASP A 7 9.51 10.52 -0.22
C ASP A 7 8.82 10.23 1.12
N THR A 8 9.04 11.07 2.13
CA THR A 8 8.41 11.02 3.45
C THR A 8 6.94 11.47 3.43
N GLN A 9 6.51 12.24 2.42
CA GLN A 9 5.12 12.72 2.26
C GLN A 9 4.33 11.80 1.33
N SER A 10 3.36 11.07 1.88
CA SER A 10 2.59 10.07 1.12
C SER A 10 1.24 10.57 0.61
N ALA A 11 0.73 11.73 1.03
CA ALA A 11 -0.58 12.21 0.62
C ALA A 11 -0.55 12.98 -0.71
N PHE A 12 -1.62 12.85 -1.49
CA PHE A 12 -1.86 13.59 -2.74
C PHE A 12 -0.74 13.52 -3.80
N VAL A 13 0.17 12.55 -3.67
CA VAL A 13 1.21 12.26 -4.67
C VAL A 13 0.87 10.95 -5.38
N GLN A 14 0.81 11.00 -6.71
CA GLN A 14 0.54 9.83 -7.55
C GLN A 14 1.53 8.69 -7.23
N GLY A 15 0.99 7.49 -7.05
CA GLY A 15 1.77 6.28 -6.73
C GLY A 15 2.03 6.06 -5.24
N ARG A 16 1.79 7.05 -4.36
CA ARG A 16 1.95 6.90 -2.91
C ARG A 16 0.61 6.59 -2.24
N GLN A 17 0.61 5.74 -1.22
CA GLN A 17 -0.60 5.29 -0.53
C GLN A 17 -0.54 5.59 0.97
N ILE A 18 -1.71 5.82 1.56
CA ILE A 18 -1.84 6.10 3.01
C ILE A 18 -1.22 5.01 3.90
N LEU A 19 -1.21 3.76 3.44
CA LEU A 19 -0.66 2.63 4.20
C LEU A 19 0.86 2.57 4.18
N ASP A 20 1.54 3.33 3.31
CA ASP A 20 3.00 3.29 3.17
C ASP A 20 3.68 3.79 4.46
N GLY A 21 3.18 4.91 4.99
CA GLY A 21 3.63 5.45 6.27
C GLY A 21 3.30 4.51 7.44
N VAL A 22 2.14 3.84 7.42
CA VAL A 22 1.75 2.88 8.46
C VAL A 22 2.66 1.66 8.46
N LEU A 23 3.05 1.18 7.28
CA LEU A 23 4.01 0.10 7.12
C LEU A 23 5.36 0.47 7.73
N ILE A 24 5.94 1.59 7.29
CA ILE A 24 7.24 2.06 7.78
C ILE A 24 7.22 2.22 9.30
N ALA A 25 6.20 2.88 9.85
CA ALA A 25 6.07 3.08 11.29
C ALA A 25 6.01 1.75 12.07
N ASN A 26 5.24 0.75 11.61
CA ASN A 26 5.18 -0.55 12.28
C ASN A 26 6.51 -1.29 12.21
N GLU A 27 7.20 -1.24 11.07
CA GLU A 27 8.49 -1.91 10.92
C GLU A 27 9.54 -1.28 11.84
N VAL A 28 9.61 0.06 11.91
CA VAL A 28 10.47 0.80 12.85
C VAL A 28 10.17 0.41 14.31
N ILE A 29 8.88 0.41 14.71
CA ILE A 29 8.48 0.09 16.10
C ILE A 29 8.87 -1.35 16.46
N ASP A 30 8.60 -2.31 15.57
CA ASP A 30 8.92 -3.72 15.80
C ASP A 30 10.44 -3.91 15.94
N GLU A 31 11.23 -3.28 15.08
CA GLU A 31 12.68 -3.36 15.14
C GLU A 31 13.25 -2.71 16.41
N ALA A 32 12.82 -1.50 16.75
CA ALA A 32 13.26 -0.79 17.95
C ALA A 32 12.98 -1.61 19.22
N LYS A 33 11.77 -2.17 19.34
CA LYS A 33 11.40 -3.07 20.44
C LYS A 33 12.27 -4.33 20.48
N ARG A 34 12.48 -4.97 19.34
CA ARG A 34 13.24 -6.24 19.24
C ARG A 34 14.71 -6.05 19.57
N LEU A 35 15.33 -5.00 19.03
CA LEU A 35 16.75 -4.68 19.22
C LEU A 35 17.02 -3.95 20.53
N LYS A 36 15.98 -3.61 21.30
CA LYS A 36 16.08 -2.74 22.48
C LYS A 36 16.77 -1.40 22.16
N ARG A 37 16.62 -0.91 20.92
CA ARG A 37 17.08 0.42 20.51
C ARG A 37 16.10 1.45 21.03
N GLU A 38 16.62 2.55 21.56
CA GLU A 38 15.80 3.69 21.95
C GLU A 38 15.19 4.32 20.70
N ALA A 39 13.92 4.70 20.79
CA ALA A 39 13.23 5.45 19.76
C ALA A 39 12.13 6.30 20.39
N ILE A 40 12.01 7.54 19.96
CA ILE A 40 10.95 8.46 20.35
C ILE A 40 10.07 8.69 19.13
N PHE A 41 8.77 8.56 19.34
CA PHE A 41 7.75 8.89 18.36
C PHE A 41 7.00 10.12 18.85
N LEU A 42 6.97 11.16 18.02
CA LEU A 42 6.18 12.35 18.27
C LEU A 42 5.10 12.45 17.22
N LYS A 43 3.85 12.32 17.65
CA LYS A 43 2.70 12.57 16.77
C LYS A 43 2.37 14.06 16.81
N VAL A 44 2.45 14.71 15.65
CA VAL A 44 2.19 16.13 15.44
C VAL A 44 0.88 16.28 14.66
N ASP A 45 0.03 17.17 15.13
CA ASP A 45 -1.25 17.53 14.53
C ASP A 45 -1.27 19.04 14.27
N PHE A 46 -1.61 19.46 13.05
CA PHE A 46 -1.68 20.87 12.70
C PHE A 46 -3.09 21.41 12.98
N ASP A 47 -3.17 22.31 13.95
CA ASP A 47 -4.42 23.00 14.27
C ASP A 47 -4.90 23.80 13.05
N LYS A 48 -6.06 23.40 12.49
CA LYS A 48 -6.67 24.00 11.30
C LYS A 48 -5.67 24.15 10.14
N ALA A 49 -5.06 23.04 9.73
CA ALA A 49 -3.93 23.02 8.80
C ALA A 49 -4.17 23.84 7.52
N TYR A 50 -5.32 23.65 6.86
CA TYR A 50 -5.68 24.38 5.64
C TYR A 50 -5.96 25.87 5.92
N ASP A 51 -6.70 26.17 6.98
CA ASP A 51 -7.14 27.55 7.29
C ASP A 51 -5.98 28.44 7.79
N SER A 52 -4.87 27.82 8.20
CA SER A 52 -3.72 28.49 8.79
C SER A 52 -2.60 28.77 7.78
N VAL A 53 -2.72 28.33 6.53
CA VAL A 53 -1.68 28.53 5.51
C VAL A 53 -1.45 30.01 5.22
N ASP A 54 -0.24 30.48 5.47
CA ASP A 54 0.18 31.82 5.10
C ASP A 54 0.46 31.93 3.59
N TRP A 55 -0.14 32.92 2.93
CA TRP A 55 -0.06 33.08 1.47
C TRP A 55 1.30 33.60 1.00
N ASP A 56 1.97 34.42 1.80
CA ASP A 56 3.30 34.94 1.44
C ASP A 56 4.35 33.84 1.60
N PHE A 57 4.22 32.98 2.62
CA PHE A 57 5.02 31.77 2.75
C PHE A 57 4.79 30.81 1.59
N LEU A 58 3.54 30.60 1.16
CA LEU A 58 3.24 29.80 -0.04
C LEU A 58 3.94 30.38 -1.28
N ASP A 59 3.85 31.68 -1.54
CA ASP A 59 4.55 32.30 -2.68
C ASP A 59 6.07 32.15 -2.60
N PHE A 60 6.64 32.28 -1.40
CA PHE A 60 8.05 32.05 -1.13
C PHE A 60 8.46 30.62 -1.49
N VAL A 61 7.71 29.61 -1.03
CA VAL A 61 7.99 28.19 -1.34
C VAL A 61 7.91 27.94 -2.85
N LEU A 62 6.87 28.44 -3.52
CA LEU A 62 6.73 28.33 -4.96
C LEU A 62 7.90 28.99 -5.71
N GLY A 63 8.35 30.15 -5.24
CA GLY A 63 9.54 30.82 -5.78
C GLY A 63 10.81 29.98 -5.62
N LYS A 64 11.01 29.37 -4.44
CA LYS A 64 12.16 28.49 -4.18
C LYS A 64 12.13 27.20 -4.99
N MET A 65 10.96 26.70 -5.34
CA MET A 65 10.78 25.54 -6.22
C MET A 65 10.88 25.89 -7.71
N GLY A 66 11.12 27.14 -8.07
CA GLY A 66 11.35 27.57 -9.45
C GLY A 66 10.06 27.81 -10.26
N PHE A 67 8.90 27.95 -9.62
CA PHE A 67 7.66 28.26 -10.34
C PHE A 67 7.72 29.67 -10.95
N PRO A 68 7.37 29.84 -12.25
CA PRO A 68 7.43 31.14 -12.91
C PRO A 68 6.54 32.19 -12.25
N MET A 69 6.99 33.45 -12.23
CA MET A 69 6.25 34.59 -11.66
C MET A 69 4.79 34.66 -12.13
N ARG A 70 4.55 34.43 -13.44
CA ARG A 70 3.19 34.43 -14.01
C ARG A 70 2.28 33.41 -13.33
N TRP A 71 2.78 32.20 -13.09
CA TRP A 71 2.01 31.14 -12.46
C TRP A 71 1.72 31.45 -10.99
N ARG A 72 2.74 31.95 -10.26
CA ARG A 72 2.58 32.37 -8.87
C ARG A 72 1.56 33.49 -8.69
N ASN A 73 1.54 34.47 -9.60
CA ASN A 73 0.53 35.53 -9.61
C ASN A 73 -0.89 34.96 -9.80
N TRP A 74 -1.07 33.97 -10.68
CA TRP A 74 -2.37 33.30 -10.83
C TRP A 74 -2.81 32.61 -9.55
N ILE A 75 -1.91 31.85 -8.89
CA ILE A 75 -2.21 31.22 -7.60
C ILE A 75 -2.60 32.25 -6.55
N ARG A 76 -1.84 33.36 -6.46
CA ARG A 76 -2.11 34.44 -5.52
C ARG A 76 -3.49 35.04 -5.76
N VAL A 77 -3.90 35.28 -7.00
CA VAL A 77 -5.25 35.75 -7.33
C VAL A 77 -6.29 34.70 -6.90
N CYS A 78 -6.11 33.42 -7.27
CA CYS A 78 -7.06 32.35 -6.94
C CYS A 78 -7.34 32.20 -5.44
N ILE A 79 -6.33 32.39 -4.58
CA ILE A 79 -6.52 32.25 -3.12
C ILE A 79 -7.03 33.57 -2.49
N SER A 80 -6.56 34.73 -2.96
CA SER A 80 -6.78 36.03 -2.30
C SER A 80 -8.06 36.78 -2.68
N THR A 81 -8.68 36.44 -3.82
CA THR A 81 -9.93 37.12 -4.26
C THR A 81 -11.20 36.50 -3.72
N SER A 82 -11.08 35.51 -2.83
CA SER A 82 -12.19 34.72 -2.30
C SER A 82 -12.92 35.45 -1.17
N TRP A 83 -14.24 35.44 -1.22
CA TRP A 83 -15.12 35.87 -0.13
C TRP A 83 -15.80 34.63 0.48
N VAL A 84 -16.00 34.64 1.80
CA VAL A 84 -16.58 33.53 2.54
C VAL A 84 -17.65 34.06 3.49
N SER A 85 -18.71 33.28 3.66
CA SER A 85 -19.71 33.44 4.72
C SER A 85 -19.79 32.13 5.51
N VAL A 86 -20.03 32.22 6.82
CA VAL A 86 -20.17 31.07 7.71
C VAL A 86 -21.65 30.87 8.02
N LEU A 87 -22.14 29.63 7.97
CA LEU A 87 -23.52 29.33 8.37
C LEU A 87 -23.60 29.21 9.90
N ILE A 88 -24.36 30.10 10.54
CA ILE A 88 -24.72 30.03 11.96
C ILE A 88 -26.22 29.70 12.03
N ASP A 89 -26.56 28.57 12.66
CA ASP A 89 -27.94 28.06 12.75
C ASP A 89 -28.66 27.93 11.40
N GLY A 90 -27.90 27.61 10.34
CA GLY A 90 -28.40 27.46 8.98
C GLY A 90 -28.58 28.78 8.22
N SER A 91 -28.27 29.92 8.83
CA SER A 91 -28.29 31.24 8.19
C SER A 91 -26.87 31.74 7.92
N PRO A 92 -26.57 32.27 6.71
CA PRO A 92 -25.25 32.81 6.41
C PRO A 92 -24.99 34.09 7.19
N THR A 93 -23.76 34.24 7.70
CA THR A 93 -23.24 35.51 8.22
C THR A 93 -22.98 36.49 7.07
N ASP A 94 -22.64 37.72 7.41
CA ASP A 94 -22.04 38.64 6.45
C ASP A 94 -20.79 38.04 5.80
N GLU A 95 -20.60 38.36 4.53
CA GLU A 95 -19.42 37.93 3.78
C GLU A 95 -18.19 38.70 4.26
N PHE A 96 -17.09 37.96 4.44
CA PHE A 96 -15.80 38.55 4.75
C PHE A 96 -14.74 38.01 3.80
N LYS A 97 -13.70 38.83 3.59
CA LYS A 97 -12.57 38.46 2.76
C LYS A 97 -11.61 37.57 3.54
N MET A 98 -11.09 36.53 2.90
CA MET A 98 -10.03 35.73 3.50
C MET A 98 -8.71 36.51 3.48
N GLU A 99 -7.89 36.34 4.53
CA GLU A 99 -6.54 36.92 4.62
C GLU A 99 -5.44 35.85 4.58
N ARG A 100 -5.82 34.59 4.83
CA ARG A 100 -4.95 33.42 4.82
C ARG A 100 -5.77 32.16 4.58
N GLY A 101 -5.09 31.03 4.41
CA GLY A 101 -5.67 29.71 4.34
C GLY A 101 -5.98 29.24 2.92
N LEU A 102 -6.21 27.93 2.79
CA LEU A 102 -6.58 27.26 1.56
C LEU A 102 -8.00 26.70 1.67
N ARG A 103 -8.75 26.71 0.56
CA ARG A 103 -10.17 26.35 0.58
C ARG A 103 -10.32 24.82 0.63
N GLN A 104 -11.00 24.32 1.65
CA GLN A 104 -11.33 22.90 1.71
C GLN A 104 -12.39 22.56 0.65
N GLY A 105 -12.17 21.48 -0.11
CA GLY A 105 -13.03 21.09 -1.24
C GLY A 105 -12.64 21.69 -2.59
N ASP A 106 -11.68 22.63 -2.63
CA ASP A 106 -11.05 23.08 -3.87
C ASP A 106 -10.04 22.04 -4.38
N PRO A 107 -10.12 21.57 -5.65
CA PRO A 107 -9.18 20.61 -6.22
C PRO A 107 -7.71 21.03 -6.16
N LEU A 108 -7.41 22.32 -6.15
CA LEU A 108 -6.03 22.84 -6.15
C LEU A 108 -5.41 22.89 -4.75
N SER A 109 -6.25 23.16 -3.74
CA SER A 109 -5.81 23.39 -2.36
C SER A 109 -5.00 22.23 -1.76
N PRO A 110 -5.32 20.93 -1.96
CA PRO A 110 -4.48 19.82 -1.47
C PRO A 110 -3.05 19.86 -2.02
N PHE A 111 -2.87 20.25 -3.29
CA PHE A 111 -1.54 20.33 -3.91
C PHE A 111 -0.73 21.51 -3.37
N LEU A 112 -1.38 22.66 -3.20
CA LEU A 112 -0.74 23.83 -2.57
C LEU A 112 -0.34 23.54 -1.12
N PHE A 113 -1.20 22.81 -0.39
CA PHE A 113 -0.92 22.43 0.98
C PHE A 113 0.32 21.54 1.09
N ILE A 114 0.46 20.50 0.26
CA ILE A 114 1.65 19.64 0.33
C ILE A 114 2.93 20.34 -0.12
N LEU A 115 2.85 21.36 -0.99
CA LEU A 115 4.01 22.21 -1.31
C LEU A 115 4.44 23.02 -0.09
N VAL A 116 3.49 23.59 0.66
CA VAL A 116 3.77 24.30 1.93
C VAL A 116 4.36 23.34 2.96
N ALA A 117 3.78 22.15 3.10
CA ALA A 117 4.26 21.12 4.02
C ALA A 117 5.68 20.64 3.69
N GLU A 118 6.11 20.70 2.43
CA GLU A 118 7.49 20.40 2.02
C GLU A 118 8.51 21.31 2.72
N GLY A 119 8.13 22.54 3.09
CA GLY A 119 8.97 23.41 3.91
C GLY A 119 9.36 22.79 5.25
N PHE A 120 8.44 22.05 5.89
CA PHE A 120 8.74 21.30 7.11
C PHE A 120 9.71 20.15 6.85
N ASN A 121 9.53 19.40 5.76
CA ASN A 121 10.47 18.34 5.38
C ASN A 121 11.90 18.90 5.17
N VAL A 122 12.05 20.04 4.49
CA VAL A 122 13.35 20.70 4.30
C VAL A 122 13.98 21.09 5.64
N LEU A 123 13.19 21.64 6.57
CA LEU A 123 13.68 21.97 7.92
C LEU A 123 14.13 20.73 8.69
N MET A 124 13.37 19.64 8.63
CA MET A 124 13.73 18.38 9.26
C MET A 124 15.00 17.78 8.67
N SER A 125 15.12 17.77 7.34
CA SER A 125 16.33 17.33 6.64
C SER A 125 17.55 18.16 7.06
N LYS A 126 17.40 19.49 7.16
CA LYS A 126 18.48 20.35 7.64
C LYS A 126 18.84 20.08 9.10
N ALA A 127 17.84 19.87 9.96
CA ALA A 127 18.06 19.52 11.37
C ALA A 127 18.83 18.21 11.52
N VAL A 128 18.60 17.23 10.65
CA VAL A 128 19.37 15.98 10.59
C VAL A 128 20.80 16.24 10.11
N GLU A 129 20.96 16.99 9.01
CA GLU A 129 22.26 17.31 8.43
C GLU A 129 23.20 18.01 9.42
N VAL A 130 22.69 18.97 10.20
CA VAL A 130 23.48 19.71 11.20
C VAL A 130 23.62 18.97 12.54
N GLY A 131 23.05 17.77 12.68
CA GLY A 131 23.13 16.96 13.90
C GLY A 131 22.21 17.41 15.05
N ASN A 132 21.26 18.31 14.79
CA ASN A 132 20.27 18.74 15.79
C ASN A 132 19.18 17.69 16.04
N PHE A 133 18.93 16.83 15.07
CA PHE A 133 17.98 15.72 15.15
C PHE A 133 18.64 14.43 14.64
N VAL A 134 18.44 13.31 15.35
CA VAL A 134 18.93 12.00 14.91
C VAL A 134 17.73 11.13 14.61
N GLY A 135 17.50 10.85 13.33
CA GLY A 135 16.45 9.93 12.86
C GLY A 135 16.76 8.48 13.23
N TYR A 136 15.71 7.66 13.31
CA TYR A 136 15.89 6.23 13.56
C TYR A 136 16.46 5.55 12.32
N LYS A 137 17.46 4.67 12.50
CA LYS A 137 18.08 3.92 11.40
C LYS A 137 17.56 2.48 11.39
N VAL A 138 16.89 2.11 10.30
CA VAL A 138 16.37 0.77 10.08
C VAL A 138 17.39 -0.05 9.30
N GLY A 139 17.64 -1.28 9.75
CA GLY A 139 18.60 -2.19 9.12
C GLY A 139 19.86 -2.44 9.96
N ASP A 140 20.59 -3.49 9.57
CA ASP A 140 21.86 -3.91 10.19
C ASP A 140 23.07 -3.57 9.28
N GLU A 141 23.04 -3.95 7.99
CA GLU A 141 24.15 -3.75 7.02
C GLU A 141 23.98 -2.51 6.14
N GLU A 142 22.82 -2.39 5.48
CA GLU A 142 22.38 -1.17 4.80
C GLU A 142 21.38 -0.47 5.71
N GLU A 143 21.62 0.81 6.01
CA GLU A 143 20.77 1.59 6.92
C GLU A 143 19.89 2.58 6.15
N GLN A 144 18.58 2.53 6.35
CA GLN A 144 17.66 3.59 5.93
C GLN A 144 17.30 4.45 7.15
N SER A 145 17.72 5.73 7.13
CA SER A 145 17.32 6.68 8.17
C SER A 145 15.92 7.21 7.91
N ILE A 146 15.09 7.20 8.95
CA ILE A 146 13.73 7.75 8.96
C ILE A 146 13.65 8.76 10.10
N SER A 147 13.46 10.04 9.74
CA SER A 147 13.29 11.13 10.71
C SER A 147 11.83 11.52 10.91
N HIS A 148 11.02 11.42 9.87
CA HIS A 148 9.61 11.75 9.90
C HIS A 148 8.84 11.09 8.74
N LEU A 149 7.53 10.98 8.91
CA LEU A 149 6.56 10.52 7.91
C LEU A 149 5.39 11.49 7.91
N GLN A 150 4.90 11.86 6.74
CA GLN A 150 3.76 12.78 6.59
C GLN A 150 2.68 12.16 5.70
N PHE A 151 1.44 12.43 6.07
CA PHE A 151 0.28 12.22 5.22
C PHE A 151 -0.59 13.47 5.29
N ALA A 152 -0.36 14.38 4.35
CA ALA A 152 -0.87 15.75 4.40
C ALA A 152 -0.41 16.43 5.68
N ASP A 153 -1.34 16.76 6.57
CA ASP A 153 -1.11 17.39 7.87
C ASP A 153 -0.70 16.39 8.95
N ASP A 154 -1.20 15.15 8.92
CA ASP A 154 -0.78 14.12 9.88
C ASP A 154 0.74 13.86 9.77
N THR A 155 1.50 14.24 10.82
CA THR A 155 2.96 14.13 10.83
C THR A 155 3.43 13.27 12.00
N LEU A 156 4.24 12.26 11.71
CA LEU A 156 4.87 11.39 12.69
C LEU A 156 6.40 11.58 12.63
N ILE A 157 6.97 12.15 13.68
CA ILE A 157 8.43 12.33 13.82
C ILE A 157 9.00 11.14 14.59
N ILE A 158 10.13 10.62 14.15
CA ILE A 158 10.78 9.40 14.68
C ILE A 158 12.27 9.69 14.90
N GLY A 159 12.76 9.62 16.14
CA GLY A 159 14.18 9.87 16.42
C GLY A 159 14.55 9.81 17.91
N LEU A 160 15.75 10.29 18.25
CA LEU A 160 16.29 10.25 19.63
C LEU A 160 16.27 11.60 20.37
N LYS A 161 16.09 12.72 19.66
CA LYS A 161 16.12 14.07 20.24
C LYS A 161 15.05 14.92 19.59
N VAL A 162 14.09 15.41 20.37
CA VAL A 162 12.92 16.15 19.86
C VAL A 162 12.62 17.35 20.77
N ASN A 163 12.17 18.47 20.20
CA ASN A 163 11.58 19.61 20.92
C ASN A 163 10.11 19.78 20.42
N TYR A 164 9.30 20.66 21.01
CA TYR A 164 7.96 21.17 20.60
C TYR A 164 6.70 20.80 21.42
N ASN A 165 5.81 21.82 21.49
CA ASN A 165 4.54 21.91 22.22
C ASN A 165 3.32 21.56 21.34
N LYS A 166 2.30 20.90 21.93
CA LYS A 166 1.03 20.39 21.33
C LYS A 166 1.06 18.97 20.72
N SER A 167 2.05 18.15 21.06
CA SER A 167 2.20 16.80 20.51
C SER A 167 1.99 15.68 21.54
N GLU A 168 1.91 14.44 21.08
CA GLU A 168 1.94 13.25 21.95
C GLU A 168 3.31 12.57 21.83
N LEU A 169 4.03 12.46 22.95
CA LEU A 169 5.38 11.91 23.05
C LEU A 169 5.32 10.45 23.51
N ILE A 170 5.84 9.54 22.70
CA ILE A 170 5.83 8.10 22.98
C ILE A 170 7.27 7.59 22.96
N GLY A 171 7.75 7.09 24.10
CA GLY A 171 9.06 6.47 24.23
C GLY A 171 9.02 4.95 24.01
N VAL A 172 9.97 4.41 23.24
CA VAL A 172 10.25 2.98 23.13
C VAL A 172 11.63 2.70 23.74
N ASN A 173 11.66 1.86 24.77
CA ASN A 173 12.87 1.53 25.55
C ASN A 173 13.52 2.73 26.27
N VAL A 174 12.80 3.84 26.44
CA VAL A 174 13.26 5.02 27.18
C VAL A 174 12.77 4.98 28.63
N GLN A 175 13.57 5.50 29.57
CA GLN A 175 13.17 5.57 30.99
C GLN A 175 11.92 6.44 31.19
N SER A 176 10.95 5.95 31.97
CA SER A 176 9.68 6.64 32.19
C SER A 176 9.82 7.99 32.90
N SER A 177 10.78 8.14 33.82
CA SER A 177 11.09 9.41 34.49
C SER A 177 11.50 10.48 33.48
N TRP A 178 12.48 10.17 32.64
CA TRP A 178 12.94 11.06 31.58
C TRP A 178 11.82 11.40 30.58
N LEU A 179 10.99 10.42 30.20
CA LEU A 179 9.88 10.64 29.28
C LEU A 179 8.84 11.62 29.86
N CYS A 180 8.54 11.52 31.16
CA CYS A 180 7.69 12.46 31.86
C CYS A 180 8.31 13.86 31.96
N ASP A 181 9.61 13.96 32.27
CA ASP A 181 10.31 15.24 32.37
C ASP A 181 10.38 15.94 31.00
N ALA A 182 10.65 15.18 29.94
CA ALA A 182 10.59 15.65 28.56
C ALA A 182 9.17 16.12 28.21
N ALA A 183 8.14 15.32 28.48
CA ALA A 183 6.76 15.69 28.17
C ALA A 183 6.28 16.94 28.94
N ASN A 184 6.67 17.09 30.20
CA ASN A 184 6.39 18.28 31.01
C ASN A 184 7.09 19.53 30.47
N THR A 185 8.37 19.40 30.09
CA THR A 185 9.15 20.48 29.46
C THR A 185 8.53 20.92 28.13
N LEU A 186 7.98 19.95 27.39
CA LEU A 186 7.36 20.13 26.10
C LEU A 186 5.84 20.42 26.16
N ASN A 187 5.28 20.58 27.36
CA ASN A 187 3.84 20.76 27.58
C ASN A 187 2.97 19.81 26.71
N CYS A 188 3.38 18.54 26.65
CA CYS A 188 2.87 17.54 25.73
C CYS A 188 2.40 16.30 26.50
N LYS A 189 1.54 15.46 25.91
CA LYS A 189 1.04 14.25 26.60
C LYS A 189 2.03 13.10 26.42
N VAL A 190 2.27 12.32 27.47
CA VAL A 190 2.95 11.03 27.35
C VAL A 190 1.96 10.01 26.80
N GLY A 191 2.26 9.48 25.62
CA GLY A 191 1.51 8.41 24.99
C GLY A 191 2.14 7.04 25.21
N THR A 192 1.41 5.97 24.89
CA THR A 192 1.92 4.59 24.95
C THR A 192 1.49 3.79 23.73
N PHE A 193 2.30 2.80 23.34
CA PHE A 193 1.89 1.83 22.33
C PHE A 193 0.96 0.76 22.94
N PRO A 194 -0.08 0.31 22.22
CA PRO A 194 -0.44 0.68 20.85
C PRO A 194 -1.20 2.02 20.76
N THR A 195 -0.88 2.84 19.76
CA THR A 195 -1.58 4.12 19.46
C THR A 195 -2.12 4.13 18.02
N LYS A 196 -2.97 5.09 17.66
CA LYS A 196 -3.53 5.24 16.30
C LYS A 196 -2.71 6.20 15.45
N TYR A 197 -2.33 5.74 14.26
CA TYR A 197 -1.72 6.54 13.21
C TYR A 197 -2.44 6.26 11.89
N LEU A 198 -2.92 7.34 11.24
CA LEU A 198 -3.73 7.28 10.01
C LEU A 198 -4.97 6.36 10.12
N GLY A 199 -5.51 6.20 11.34
CA GLY A 199 -6.66 5.33 11.59
C GLY A 199 -6.34 3.85 11.85
N LEU A 200 -5.07 3.42 11.70
CA LEU A 200 -4.61 2.08 12.07
C LEU A 200 -3.87 2.06 13.41
N PRO A 201 -4.04 1.01 14.23
CA PRO A 201 -3.28 0.84 15.45
C PRO A 201 -1.84 0.42 15.12
N ILE A 202 -0.86 1.26 15.46
CA ILE A 202 0.57 0.96 15.28
C ILE A 202 1.15 0.34 16.55
N GLY A 203 2.09 -0.59 16.37
CA GLY A 203 2.73 -1.31 17.49
C GLY A 203 1.79 -2.27 18.25
N CYS A 204 0.67 -2.65 17.64
CA CYS A 204 -0.28 -3.63 18.16
C CYS A 204 -0.01 -5.03 17.61
N ASP A 205 -0.68 -6.04 18.18
CA ASP A 205 -0.63 -7.41 17.66
C ASP A 205 -1.94 -7.69 16.89
N PRO A 206 -1.91 -7.84 15.55
CA PRO A 206 -3.10 -8.07 14.74
C PRO A 206 -3.78 -9.41 15.04
N ARG A 207 -3.13 -10.33 15.77
CA ARG A 207 -3.69 -11.63 16.15
C ARG A 207 -4.63 -11.55 17.35
N LYS A 208 -4.63 -10.42 18.08
CA LYS A 208 -5.46 -10.22 19.28
C LYS A 208 -6.76 -9.48 18.95
N ILE A 209 -7.86 -9.92 19.57
CA ILE A 209 -9.19 -9.31 19.38
C ILE A 209 -9.23 -7.81 19.70
N ARG A 210 -8.47 -7.37 20.70
CA ARG A 210 -8.37 -5.96 21.12
C ARG A 210 -8.02 -5.01 19.97
N THR A 211 -7.23 -5.48 19.00
CA THR A 211 -6.82 -4.71 17.82
C THR A 211 -8.01 -4.42 16.90
N TRP A 212 -8.98 -5.34 16.84
CA TRP A 212 -10.13 -5.28 15.93
C TRP A 212 -11.40 -4.75 16.57
N GLU A 213 -11.42 -4.60 17.89
CA GLU A 213 -12.56 -4.09 18.65
C GLU A 213 -13.11 -2.74 18.11
N PRO A 214 -12.29 -1.76 17.66
CA PRO A 214 -12.79 -0.52 17.06
C PRO A 214 -13.63 -0.76 15.79
N VAL A 215 -13.20 -1.71 14.94
CA VAL A 215 -13.90 -2.08 13.70
C VAL A 215 -15.20 -2.81 14.03
N ILE A 216 -15.13 -3.77 14.96
CA ILE A 216 -16.30 -4.54 15.43
C ILE A 216 -17.33 -3.60 16.06
N ASN A 217 -16.90 -2.63 16.86
CA ASN A 217 -17.80 -1.66 17.49
C ASN A 217 -18.42 -0.70 16.47
N SER A 218 -17.67 -0.28 15.45
CA SER A 218 -18.21 0.52 14.35
C SER A 218 -19.29 -0.24 13.57
N LEU A 219 -19.07 -1.53 13.30
CA LEU A 219 -20.07 -2.42 12.71
C LEU A 219 -21.30 -2.56 13.60
N ARG A 220 -21.13 -2.83 14.90
CA ARG A 220 -22.23 -2.92 15.88
C ARG A 220 -23.04 -1.63 15.94
N LYS A 221 -22.38 -0.45 15.94
CA LYS A 221 -23.04 0.86 15.98
C LYS A 221 -23.87 1.14 14.73
N LYS A 222 -23.37 0.78 13.54
CA LYS A 222 -24.16 0.88 12.30
C LYS A 222 -25.34 -0.08 12.32
N LEU A 223 -25.14 -1.30 12.81
CA LEU A 223 -26.20 -2.30 12.93
C LEU A 223 -27.31 -1.89 13.89
N SER A 224 -26.98 -1.32 15.05
CA SER A 224 -27.98 -0.86 16.02
C SER A 224 -28.81 0.30 15.48
N SER A 225 -28.23 1.15 14.62
CA SER A 225 -28.95 2.24 13.96
C SER A 225 -29.97 1.77 12.92
N TRP A 226 -29.84 0.53 12.41
CA TRP A 226 -30.68 0.04 11.33
C TRP A 226 -31.79 -0.89 11.85
N LYS A 227 -33.03 -0.43 11.70
CA LYS A 227 -34.21 -1.25 12.01
C LYS A 227 -34.37 -2.32 10.92
N CYS A 228 -33.77 -3.50 11.13
CA CYS A 228 -33.80 -4.61 10.17
C CYS A 228 -35.23 -4.95 9.70
N ARG A 229 -36.22 -4.87 10.59
CA ARG A 229 -37.63 -5.18 10.31
C ARG A 229 -38.29 -4.25 9.28
N SER A 230 -37.80 -3.03 9.10
CA SER A 230 -38.33 -2.07 8.11
C SER A 230 -37.60 -2.12 6.76
N LEU A 231 -36.61 -3.01 6.60
CA LEU A 231 -35.82 -3.12 5.38
C LEU A 231 -36.13 -4.43 4.64
N SER A 232 -36.33 -4.32 3.32
CA SER A 232 -36.43 -5.47 2.42
C SER A 232 -35.09 -6.24 2.34
N MET A 233 -35.14 -7.49 1.90
CA MET A 233 -33.93 -8.31 1.72
C MET A 233 -32.92 -7.66 0.75
N GLY A 234 -33.41 -7.05 -0.34
CA GLY A 234 -32.57 -6.33 -1.29
C GLY A 234 -31.86 -5.13 -0.66
N ARG A 235 -32.57 -4.30 0.12
CA ARG A 235 -31.96 -3.15 0.81
C ARG A 235 -30.92 -3.58 1.84
N ARG A 236 -31.17 -4.66 2.58
CA ARG A 236 -30.19 -5.24 3.52
C ARG A 236 -28.93 -5.71 2.81
N LEU A 237 -29.09 -6.38 1.66
CA LEU A 237 -27.96 -6.84 0.85
C LEU A 237 -27.13 -5.65 0.33
N VAL A 238 -27.78 -4.59 -0.19
CA VAL A 238 -27.09 -3.38 -0.64
C VAL A 238 -26.29 -2.75 0.50
N LEU A 239 -26.92 -2.50 1.65
CA LEU A 239 -26.24 -1.92 2.83
C LEU A 239 -25.07 -2.79 3.34
N LEU A 240 -25.23 -4.11 3.29
CA LEU A 240 -24.16 -5.03 3.65
C LEU A 240 -22.97 -4.87 2.71
N LYS A 241 -23.20 -4.79 1.40
CA LYS A 241 -22.15 -4.69 0.38
C LYS A 241 -21.47 -3.32 0.37
N SER A 242 -22.23 -2.24 0.36
CA SER A 242 -21.69 -0.88 0.18
C SER A 242 -21.16 -0.26 1.46
N VAL A 243 -21.74 -0.60 2.63
CA VAL A 243 -21.39 0.04 3.90
C VAL A 243 -20.65 -0.92 4.82
N LEU A 244 -21.27 -2.05 5.21
CA LEU A 244 -20.68 -2.91 6.25
C LEU A 244 -19.43 -3.63 5.77
N SER A 245 -19.41 -4.07 4.50
CA SER A 245 -18.24 -4.73 3.92
C SER A 245 -17.09 -3.77 3.68
N ALA A 246 -17.32 -2.45 3.65
CA ALA A 246 -16.30 -1.42 3.46
C ALA A 246 -15.55 -1.07 4.75
N LEU A 247 -16.24 -1.07 5.89
CA LEU A 247 -15.66 -0.70 7.20
C LEU A 247 -14.42 -1.50 7.62
N PRO A 248 -14.36 -2.84 7.46
CA PRO A 248 -13.17 -3.59 7.84
C PRO A 248 -12.05 -3.51 6.81
N ILE A 249 -12.29 -3.06 5.57
CA ILE A 249 -11.34 -3.14 4.45
C ILE A 249 -10.01 -2.50 4.81
N TYR A 250 -10.04 -1.32 5.46
CA TYR A 250 -8.82 -0.60 5.83
C TYR A 250 -7.91 -1.41 6.77
N PHE A 251 -8.50 -2.17 7.71
CA PHE A 251 -7.74 -3.08 8.57
C PHE A 251 -7.33 -4.35 7.81
N LEU A 252 -8.23 -4.90 6.99
CA LEU A 252 -7.97 -6.11 6.19
C LEU A 252 -6.91 -5.88 5.11
N SER A 253 -6.68 -4.64 4.68
CA SER A 253 -5.63 -4.32 3.70
C SER A 253 -4.22 -4.31 4.29
N PHE A 254 -4.10 -4.29 5.62
CA PHE A 254 -2.80 -4.24 6.28
C PHE A 254 -2.58 -5.44 7.20
N CYS A 255 -3.61 -5.86 7.96
CA CYS A 255 -3.51 -6.90 8.96
C CYS A 255 -4.08 -8.23 8.44
N LYS A 256 -3.37 -9.33 8.66
CA LYS A 256 -3.94 -10.68 8.51
C LYS A 256 -4.94 -10.94 9.62
N VAL A 257 -6.19 -11.18 9.25
CA VAL A 257 -7.28 -11.34 10.22
C VAL A 257 -7.35 -12.78 10.76
N PRO A 258 -7.40 -12.98 12.09
CA PRO A 258 -7.63 -14.30 12.68
C PRO A 258 -9.01 -14.88 12.33
N PRO A 259 -9.14 -16.22 12.20
CA PRO A 259 -10.42 -16.89 11.91
C PRO A 259 -11.55 -16.56 12.90
N GLY A 260 -11.23 -16.40 14.18
CA GLY A 260 -12.23 -16.02 15.20
C GLY A 260 -12.79 -14.61 15.00
N ILE A 261 -11.98 -13.70 14.46
CA ILE A 261 -12.39 -12.31 14.18
C ILE A 261 -13.21 -12.28 12.89
N ILE A 262 -12.81 -13.02 11.86
CA ILE A 262 -13.65 -13.25 10.66
C ILE A 262 -15.03 -13.75 11.07
N SER A 263 -15.08 -14.81 11.89
CA SER A 263 -16.34 -15.39 12.37
C SER A 263 -17.21 -14.37 13.13
N SER A 264 -16.57 -13.48 13.89
CA SER A 264 -17.26 -12.41 14.63
C SER A 264 -17.87 -11.37 13.69
N ILE A 265 -17.14 -10.92 12.66
CA ILE A 265 -17.63 -9.98 11.66
C ILE A 265 -18.73 -10.63 10.81
N GLU A 266 -18.54 -11.87 10.36
CA GLU A 266 -19.54 -12.62 9.61
C GLU A 266 -20.83 -12.83 10.41
N SER A 267 -20.73 -13.05 11.73
CA SER A 267 -21.91 -13.13 12.61
C SER A 267 -22.71 -11.83 12.58
N LEU A 268 -22.04 -10.68 12.57
CA LEU A 268 -22.67 -9.38 12.43
C LEU A 268 -23.33 -9.21 11.05
N PHE A 269 -22.67 -9.66 9.98
CA PHE A 269 -23.23 -9.66 8.62
C PHE A 269 -24.45 -10.59 8.49
N LYS A 270 -24.43 -11.75 9.14
CA LYS A 270 -25.58 -12.67 9.20
C LYS A 270 -26.77 -12.04 9.93
N LYS A 271 -26.52 -11.32 11.03
CA LYS A 271 -27.57 -10.63 11.80
C LYS A 271 -28.34 -9.60 10.97
N ILE A 272 -27.67 -8.79 10.14
CA ILE A 272 -28.37 -7.83 9.28
C ILE A 272 -29.13 -8.52 8.15
N LEU A 273 -28.48 -9.48 7.47
CA LEU A 273 -29.03 -10.11 6.28
C LEU A 273 -30.31 -10.89 6.64
N TRP A 274 -30.26 -11.66 7.73
CA TRP A 274 -31.34 -12.56 8.16
C TRP A 274 -32.21 -12.00 9.29
N GLY A 275 -31.95 -10.78 9.78
CA GLY A 275 -32.51 -10.14 10.99
C GLY A 275 -34.02 -9.87 11.03
N GLY A 276 -34.81 -10.45 10.13
CA GLY A 276 -36.27 -10.35 10.10
C GLY A 276 -36.96 -11.56 9.46
N VAL A 277 -36.24 -12.67 9.24
CA VAL A 277 -36.79 -13.87 8.58
C VAL A 277 -37.16 -14.92 9.65
N LYS A 278 -38.22 -15.71 9.39
CA LYS A 278 -38.63 -16.86 10.23
C LYS A 278 -37.48 -17.86 10.42
N ARG A 279 -37.47 -18.56 11.56
CA ARG A 279 -36.35 -19.37 12.13
C ARG A 279 -35.60 -20.26 11.12
N GLN A 280 -36.28 -20.85 10.13
CA GLN A 280 -35.69 -21.81 9.17
C GLN A 280 -34.63 -21.25 8.21
N LYS A 281 -34.63 -19.94 7.88
CA LYS A 281 -33.63 -19.34 6.94
C LYS A 281 -32.41 -18.71 7.64
N ARG A 282 -32.34 -18.74 8.97
CA ARG A 282 -31.24 -18.14 9.76
C ARG A 282 -29.97 -19.01 9.80
N SER A 283 -30.03 -20.24 9.30
CA SER A 283 -28.94 -21.23 9.30
C SER A 283 -28.05 -21.18 8.06
N ILE A 284 -28.36 -20.37 7.03
CA ILE A 284 -27.52 -20.25 5.84
C ILE A 284 -26.28 -19.43 6.19
N GLY A 285 -25.13 -20.10 6.20
CA GLY A 285 -23.82 -19.49 6.35
C GLY A 285 -23.52 -18.47 5.24
N LEU A 286 -22.61 -17.53 5.50
CA LEU A 286 -22.16 -16.61 4.45
C LEU A 286 -21.21 -17.32 3.47
N ASN A 287 -20.69 -18.49 3.82
CA ASN A 287 -19.65 -19.20 3.09
C ASN A 287 -20.26 -20.05 1.96
N GLY A 288 -19.49 -20.26 0.88
CA GLY A 288 -19.90 -21.09 -0.26
C GLY A 288 -20.85 -20.34 -1.21
N LYS A 289 -22.03 -20.90 -1.48
CA LYS A 289 -22.97 -20.41 -2.53
C LYS A 289 -23.38 -18.94 -2.36
N VAL A 290 -23.45 -18.41 -1.14
CA VAL A 290 -23.86 -17.01 -0.89
C VAL A 290 -22.79 -16.01 -1.34
N CYS A 291 -21.51 -16.39 -1.23
CA CYS A 291 -20.39 -15.55 -1.66
C CYS A 291 -20.15 -15.56 -3.17
N LYS A 292 -20.76 -16.51 -3.90
CA LYS A 292 -20.62 -16.61 -5.35
C LYS A 292 -21.15 -15.36 -6.06
N PRO A 293 -20.63 -15.03 -7.26
CA PRO A 293 -21.23 -14.03 -8.13
C PRO A 293 -22.73 -14.31 -8.37
N LYS A 294 -23.51 -13.26 -8.68
CA LYS A 294 -24.95 -13.42 -8.98
C LYS A 294 -25.18 -14.36 -10.16
N GLN A 295 -24.27 -14.32 -11.13
CA GLN A 295 -24.24 -15.16 -12.32
C GLN A 295 -24.12 -16.64 -11.99
N GLU A 296 -23.43 -16.98 -10.89
CA GLU A 296 -23.29 -18.35 -10.39
C GLU A 296 -24.34 -18.72 -9.32
N GLY A 297 -25.42 -17.94 -9.22
CA GLY A 297 -26.52 -18.17 -8.28
C GLY A 297 -26.23 -17.72 -6.84
N GLY A 298 -25.20 -16.91 -6.60
CA GLY A 298 -24.89 -16.34 -5.28
C GLY A 298 -25.43 -14.94 -5.04
N LEU A 299 -25.15 -14.38 -3.86
CA LEU A 299 -25.54 -13.01 -3.51
C LEU A 299 -24.42 -12.01 -3.77
N GLY A 300 -23.22 -12.44 -4.18
CA GLY A 300 -22.03 -11.62 -4.40
C GLY A 300 -21.56 -10.89 -3.14
N ILE A 301 -21.67 -11.53 -1.98
CA ILE A 301 -21.07 -11.05 -0.72
C ILE A 301 -19.61 -11.52 -0.70
N LYS A 302 -18.68 -10.67 -0.28
CA LYS A 302 -17.26 -11.07 -0.24
C LYS A 302 -17.02 -12.10 0.86
N ASP A 303 -16.26 -13.14 0.55
CA ASP A 303 -15.66 -14.01 1.56
C ASP A 303 -14.52 -13.22 2.22
N LEU A 304 -14.66 -12.89 3.51
CA LEU A 304 -13.71 -12.03 4.21
C LEU A 304 -12.32 -12.67 4.34
N LYS A 305 -12.24 -14.00 4.43
CA LYS A 305 -10.96 -14.70 4.52
C LYS A 305 -10.22 -14.57 3.21
N LEU A 306 -10.88 -14.89 2.10
CA LEU A 306 -10.27 -14.81 0.76
C LEU A 306 -9.96 -13.36 0.39
N PHE A 307 -10.85 -12.43 0.74
CA PHE A 307 -10.64 -11.01 0.48
C PHE A 307 -9.46 -10.44 1.28
N ASN A 308 -9.25 -10.86 2.53
CA ASN A 308 -8.05 -10.47 3.28
C ASN A 308 -6.77 -11.02 2.66
N ILE A 309 -6.74 -12.28 2.23
CA ILE A 309 -5.59 -12.89 1.55
C ILE A 309 -5.26 -12.10 0.28
N ALA A 310 -6.28 -11.77 -0.53
CA ALA A 310 -6.10 -11.02 -1.76
C ALA A 310 -5.62 -9.57 -1.52
N LEU A 311 -6.19 -8.88 -0.52
CA LEU A 311 -5.72 -7.54 -0.13
C LEU A 311 -4.28 -7.54 0.40
N LEU A 312 -3.85 -8.62 1.06
CA LEU A 312 -2.46 -8.78 1.46
C LEU A 312 -1.57 -9.13 0.27
N GLY A 313 -2.06 -9.92 -0.69
CA GLY A 313 -1.39 -10.19 -1.97
C GLY A 313 -1.08 -8.91 -2.75
N LYS A 314 -1.91 -7.86 -2.63
CA LYS A 314 -1.61 -6.53 -3.18
C LYS A 314 -0.25 -5.99 -2.72
N TRP A 315 0.21 -6.26 -1.50
CA TRP A 315 1.54 -5.81 -1.07
C TRP A 315 2.66 -6.53 -1.81
N TRP A 316 2.49 -7.82 -2.12
CA TRP A 316 3.44 -8.55 -2.98
C TRP A 316 3.46 -8.00 -4.40
N TRP A 317 2.30 -7.65 -4.94
CA TRP A 317 2.20 -6.98 -6.24
C TRP A 317 2.96 -5.66 -6.25
N ARG A 318 2.80 -4.87 -5.19
CA ARG A 318 3.53 -3.61 -5.03
C ARG A 318 5.03 -3.84 -4.86
N LEU A 319 5.45 -4.84 -4.09
CA LEU A 319 6.87 -5.21 -3.91
C LEU A 319 7.56 -5.54 -5.25
N LYS A 320 6.84 -6.10 -6.22
CA LYS A 320 7.39 -6.46 -7.53
C LYS A 320 7.51 -5.28 -8.49
N ASN A 321 6.65 -4.27 -8.35
CA ASN A 321 6.53 -3.15 -9.28
C ASN A 321 7.03 -1.80 -8.73
N GLU A 322 7.09 -1.64 -7.40
CA GLU A 322 7.47 -0.40 -6.71
C GLU A 322 8.83 -0.56 -6.01
N ASN A 323 9.92 -0.57 -6.77
CA ASN A 323 11.25 -0.92 -6.25
C ASN A 323 12.04 0.27 -5.64
N ASP A 324 11.62 1.51 -5.92
CA ASP A 324 12.33 2.74 -5.53
C ASP A 324 11.47 3.69 -4.67
N VAL A 325 10.67 3.12 -3.78
CA VAL A 325 9.82 3.86 -2.82
C VAL A 325 10.34 3.67 -1.40
N LEU A 326 10.11 4.65 -0.53
CA LEU A 326 10.68 4.68 0.83
C LEU A 326 10.34 3.40 1.62
N TRP A 327 9.09 2.95 1.56
CA TRP A 327 8.67 1.75 2.28
C TRP A 327 9.35 0.47 1.76
N HIS A 328 9.62 0.38 0.46
CA HIS A 328 10.35 -0.74 -0.14
C HIS A 328 11.81 -0.75 0.34
N ARG A 329 12.49 0.42 0.30
CA ARG A 329 13.86 0.57 0.82
C ARG A 329 13.97 0.18 2.29
N VAL A 330 13.00 0.59 3.12
CA VAL A 330 12.94 0.18 4.55
C VAL A 330 12.89 -1.35 4.69
N LEU A 331 12.08 -2.04 3.88
CA LEU A 331 12.01 -3.51 3.91
C LEU A 331 13.31 -4.16 3.43
N VAL A 332 13.94 -3.63 2.37
CA VAL A 332 15.21 -4.14 1.85
C VAL A 332 16.35 -3.95 2.87
N CYS A 333 16.46 -2.79 3.51
CA CYS A 333 17.44 -2.55 4.57
C CYS A 333 17.24 -3.50 5.76
N ARG A 334 15.97 -3.81 6.08
CA ARG A 334 15.62 -4.65 7.22
C ARG A 334 15.79 -6.16 6.96
N TYR A 335 15.42 -6.62 5.77
CA TYR A 335 15.31 -8.04 5.43
C TYR A 335 16.30 -8.52 4.37
N GLY A 336 17.01 -7.59 3.74
CA GLY A 336 17.93 -7.85 2.63
C GLY A 336 17.22 -7.82 1.26
N LYS A 337 18.01 -7.96 0.19
CA LYS A 337 17.53 -7.93 -1.20
C LYS A 337 16.63 -9.11 -1.58
N SER A 338 16.75 -10.24 -0.88
CA SER A 338 15.89 -11.42 -1.08
C SER A 338 14.74 -11.41 -0.07
N LEU A 339 13.66 -10.75 -0.46
CA LEU A 339 12.47 -10.52 0.38
C LEU A 339 11.60 -11.78 0.60
N ASP A 340 11.96 -12.93 0.03
CA ASP A 340 11.23 -14.20 0.21
C ASP A 340 11.64 -14.97 1.47
N LYS A 341 12.65 -14.48 2.21
CA LYS A 341 13.19 -15.15 3.39
C LYS A 341 12.56 -14.58 4.66
N VAL A 342 11.99 -15.47 5.45
CA VAL A 342 11.49 -15.18 6.80
C VAL A 342 12.46 -15.78 7.81
N ASN A 343 12.84 -14.99 8.81
CA ASN A 343 13.70 -15.45 9.90
C ASN A 343 13.10 -15.05 11.26
N SER A 344 13.82 -15.36 12.35
CA SER A 344 13.39 -15.01 13.71
C SER A 344 13.26 -13.50 13.92
N LYS A 345 14.01 -12.67 13.17
CA LYS A 345 14.00 -11.20 13.23
C LYS A 345 12.84 -10.54 12.48
N SER A 346 12.07 -11.30 11.67
CA SER A 346 10.94 -10.77 10.88
C SER A 346 9.81 -10.22 11.75
N SER A 347 9.19 -9.10 11.36
CA SER A 347 8.01 -8.56 12.05
C SER A 347 6.82 -9.51 11.94
N ILE A 348 5.79 -9.34 12.78
CA ILE A 348 4.54 -10.11 12.65
C ILE A 348 3.92 -9.91 11.26
N TRP A 349 3.92 -8.67 10.79
CA TRP A 349 3.37 -8.30 9.49
C TRP A 349 4.12 -9.02 8.35
N TRP A 350 5.46 -9.00 8.37
CA TRP A 350 6.27 -9.65 7.34
C TRP A 350 6.09 -11.17 7.30
N ARG A 351 6.03 -11.80 8.48
CA ARG A 351 5.71 -13.24 8.58
C ARG A 351 4.34 -13.54 7.99
N ASP A 352 3.33 -12.75 8.35
CA ASP A 352 1.96 -12.95 7.89
C ASP A 352 1.84 -12.75 6.37
N LEU A 353 2.55 -11.78 5.81
CA LEU A 353 2.60 -11.53 4.36
C LEU A 353 3.28 -12.66 3.58
N ASN A 354 4.40 -13.20 4.09
CA ASN A 354 5.07 -14.36 3.51
C ASN A 354 4.23 -15.66 3.61
N LEU A 355 3.42 -15.80 4.67
CA LEU A 355 2.46 -16.90 4.79
C LEU A 355 1.32 -16.79 3.77
N VAL A 356 0.93 -15.58 3.37
CA VAL A 356 -0.12 -15.35 2.37
C VAL A 356 0.34 -15.79 0.98
N LYS A 357 1.62 -15.57 0.64
CA LYS A 357 2.22 -16.04 -0.61
C LYS A 357 2.12 -17.57 -0.76
N LYS A 358 2.49 -18.32 0.28
CA LYS A 358 2.57 -19.79 0.27
C LYS A 358 1.26 -20.52 0.61
N SER A 359 0.11 -20.01 0.16
CA SER A 359 -1.22 -20.34 0.72
C SER A 359 -1.49 -21.85 0.99
N PRO A 360 -2.13 -22.20 2.13
CA PRO A 360 -2.39 -23.58 2.55
C PRO A 360 -3.63 -24.25 1.90
N VAL A 361 -4.27 -23.64 0.90
CA VAL A 361 -5.63 -24.04 0.46
C VAL A 361 -5.63 -25.07 -0.68
N GLN A 362 -4.55 -25.20 -1.46
CA GLN A 362 -4.40 -26.26 -2.47
C GLN A 362 -2.92 -26.65 -2.61
N GLY A 363 -2.54 -27.82 -2.08
CA GLY A 363 -1.36 -28.57 -2.53
C GLY A 363 0.03 -27.93 -2.44
N GLY A 364 0.20 -26.78 -1.78
CA GLY A 364 1.51 -26.10 -1.70
C GLY A 364 1.89 -25.30 -2.95
N MET A 365 0.95 -25.00 -3.85
CA MET A 365 1.18 -24.12 -5.01
C MET A 365 1.29 -22.64 -4.60
N ASP A 366 2.18 -21.90 -5.28
CA ASP A 366 2.34 -20.45 -5.10
C ASP A 366 1.31 -19.73 -5.97
N TRP A 367 0.10 -19.57 -5.43
CA TRP A 367 -1.02 -18.93 -6.14
C TRP A 367 -0.69 -17.51 -6.63
N PHE A 368 0.32 -16.85 -6.05
CA PHE A 368 0.67 -15.49 -6.42
C PHE A 368 1.62 -15.49 -7.61
N GLU A 369 2.78 -16.14 -7.49
CA GLU A 369 3.81 -16.12 -8.55
C GLU A 369 3.35 -16.87 -9.83
N GLU A 370 2.52 -17.91 -9.71
CA GLU A 370 2.01 -18.67 -10.87
C GLU A 370 1.05 -17.86 -11.75
N ASN A 371 0.48 -16.76 -11.25
CA ASN A 371 -0.43 -15.91 -12.01
C ASN A 371 0.24 -14.62 -12.52
N LEU A 372 1.54 -14.46 -12.27
CA LEU A 372 2.31 -13.31 -12.73
C LEU A 372 2.99 -13.59 -14.05
N VAL A 373 2.88 -12.63 -14.96
CA VAL A 373 3.60 -12.60 -16.23
C VAL A 373 4.49 -11.37 -16.22
N LYS A 374 5.70 -11.49 -16.76
CA LYS A 374 6.61 -10.36 -16.89
C LYS A 374 6.53 -9.81 -18.31
N VAL A 375 6.26 -8.51 -18.44
CA VAL A 375 6.32 -7.81 -19.72
C VAL A 375 7.68 -7.16 -19.86
N VAL A 376 8.41 -7.56 -20.89
CA VAL A 376 9.76 -7.10 -21.17
C VAL A 376 9.72 -5.78 -21.92
N GLY A 377 10.29 -4.74 -21.31
CA GLY A 377 10.60 -3.49 -21.97
C GLY A 377 12.06 -3.53 -22.43
N ASN A 378 12.94 -2.87 -21.68
CA ASN A 378 14.39 -2.85 -21.93
C ASN A 378 15.15 -4.13 -21.52
N GLY A 379 14.52 -5.09 -20.82
CA GLY A 379 15.10 -6.39 -20.46
C GLY A 379 16.13 -6.36 -19.32
N ARG A 380 16.36 -5.22 -18.66
CA ARG A 380 17.40 -5.08 -17.62
C ARG A 380 16.99 -5.59 -16.24
N ASN A 381 15.71 -5.88 -16.03
CA ASN A 381 15.15 -6.34 -14.76
C ASN A 381 14.35 -7.65 -14.93
N THR A 382 14.69 -8.43 -15.95
CA THR A 382 14.05 -9.70 -16.28
C THR A 382 15.11 -10.76 -16.48
N LEU A 383 15.05 -11.84 -15.69
CA LEU A 383 15.92 -13.00 -15.83
C LEU A 383 15.45 -13.85 -17.00
N PHE A 384 16.34 -14.10 -17.97
CA PHE A 384 16.01 -14.77 -19.22
C PHE A 384 15.37 -16.13 -19.00
N TRP A 385 15.95 -16.97 -18.14
CA TRP A 385 15.44 -18.33 -17.93
C TRP A 385 14.33 -18.43 -16.90
N ARG A 386 14.41 -17.63 -15.83
CA ARG A 386 13.62 -17.85 -14.60
C ARG A 386 12.33 -17.08 -14.56
N ASP A 387 12.29 -15.87 -15.13
CA ASP A 387 11.08 -15.06 -15.08
C ASP A 387 10.06 -15.55 -16.14
N PRO A 388 8.76 -15.51 -15.84
CA PRO A 388 7.70 -15.93 -16.75
C PRO A 388 7.36 -14.84 -17.77
N TRP A 389 8.28 -14.57 -18.70
CA TRP A 389 8.14 -13.48 -19.69
C TRP A 389 7.79 -13.96 -21.11
N VAL A 390 7.76 -15.27 -21.35
CA VAL A 390 7.37 -15.88 -22.62
C VAL A 390 6.16 -16.77 -22.40
N GLY A 391 4.99 -16.36 -22.91
CA GLY A 391 3.75 -17.14 -22.79
C GLY A 391 3.26 -17.38 -21.35
N GLY A 392 3.75 -16.60 -20.38
CA GLY A 392 3.38 -16.71 -18.97
C GLY A 392 4.04 -17.85 -18.19
N GLU A 393 5.01 -18.54 -18.77
CA GLU A 393 5.78 -19.60 -18.11
C GLU A 393 7.28 -19.32 -18.18
N SER A 394 8.03 -19.81 -17.19
CA SER A 394 9.48 -19.66 -17.16
C SER A 394 10.12 -20.57 -18.22
N LEU A 395 11.04 -20.02 -19.02
CA LEU A 395 11.71 -20.80 -20.08
C LEU A 395 12.43 -22.04 -19.54
N TYR A 396 12.96 -22.01 -18.31
CA TYR A 396 13.60 -23.19 -17.72
C TYR A 396 12.65 -24.36 -17.45
N LYS A 397 11.34 -24.11 -17.29
CA LYS A 397 10.34 -25.17 -17.13
C LYS A 397 9.98 -25.79 -18.47
N ILE A 398 9.92 -24.98 -19.53
CA ILE A 398 9.57 -25.40 -20.89
C ILE A 398 10.76 -26.12 -21.54
N PHE A 399 11.97 -25.60 -21.33
CA PHE A 399 13.23 -26.05 -21.93
C PHE A 399 14.26 -26.43 -20.86
N ASP A 400 13.88 -27.33 -19.95
CA ASP A 400 14.71 -27.81 -18.84
C ASP A 400 16.11 -28.27 -19.29
N ARG A 401 16.16 -28.99 -20.41
CA ARG A 401 17.39 -29.53 -20.99
C ARG A 401 18.33 -28.43 -21.46
N LEU A 402 17.81 -27.39 -22.11
CA LEU A 402 18.60 -26.25 -22.57
C LEU A 402 19.11 -25.44 -21.37
N TYR A 403 18.26 -25.24 -20.36
CA TYR A 403 18.65 -24.58 -19.13
C TYR A 403 19.78 -25.32 -18.39
N ASP A 404 19.74 -26.66 -18.36
CA ASP A 404 20.76 -27.46 -17.69
C ASP A 404 22.16 -27.28 -18.28
N ILE A 405 22.24 -27.21 -19.61
CA ILE A 405 23.48 -27.06 -20.37
C ILE A 405 23.88 -25.59 -20.62
N SER A 406 23.02 -24.63 -20.29
CA SER A 406 23.32 -23.21 -20.37
C SER A 406 24.39 -22.80 -19.33
N ILE A 407 25.29 -21.92 -19.76
CA ILE A 407 26.24 -21.24 -18.86
C ILE A 407 25.53 -20.06 -18.16
N ASP A 408 24.66 -19.38 -18.89
CA ASP A 408 24.00 -18.11 -18.54
C ASP A 408 22.66 -18.30 -17.79
N LYS A 409 22.67 -19.07 -16.72
CA LYS A 409 21.42 -19.46 -16.01
C LYS A 409 20.68 -18.29 -15.35
N ASP A 410 21.43 -17.29 -14.89
CA ASP A 410 20.90 -16.12 -14.18
C ASP A 410 21.11 -14.82 -14.99
N SER A 411 21.33 -14.93 -16.30
CA SER A 411 21.54 -13.76 -17.18
C SER A 411 20.24 -13.04 -17.49
N LEU A 412 20.34 -11.73 -17.71
CA LEU A 412 19.18 -10.88 -18.00
C LEU A 412 18.78 -11.00 -19.47
N VAL A 413 17.51 -10.68 -19.77
CA VAL A 413 17.01 -10.63 -21.15
C VAL A 413 17.80 -9.63 -21.99
N PHE A 414 18.20 -8.49 -21.40
CA PHE A 414 19.04 -7.49 -22.06
C PHE A 414 20.40 -8.05 -22.50
N ASP A 415 21.04 -8.90 -21.68
CA ASP A 415 22.36 -9.46 -22.00
C ASP A 415 22.28 -10.62 -23.00
N MET A 416 21.17 -11.36 -22.97
CA MET A 416 20.94 -12.54 -23.82
C MET A 416 20.48 -12.17 -25.23
N LEU A 417 19.76 -11.06 -25.41
CA LEU A 417 19.24 -10.63 -26.71
C LEU A 417 20.12 -9.55 -27.31
N VAL A 418 20.89 -9.93 -28.33
CA VAL A 418 21.85 -9.05 -29.02
C VAL A 418 21.32 -8.71 -30.40
N GLU A 419 21.44 -7.46 -30.80
CA GLU A 419 21.15 -7.01 -32.16
C GLU A 419 22.45 -6.83 -32.93
N THR A 420 22.60 -7.58 -34.02
CA THR A 420 23.74 -7.47 -34.93
C THR A 420 23.23 -7.22 -36.34
N GLU A 421 23.65 -6.12 -36.96
CA GLU A 421 23.26 -5.75 -38.32
C GLU A 421 21.73 -5.67 -38.54
N GLY A 422 20.99 -5.22 -37.51
CA GLY A 422 19.52 -5.12 -37.55
C GLY A 422 18.77 -6.43 -37.38
N VAL A 423 19.47 -7.54 -37.10
CA VAL A 423 18.88 -8.85 -36.80
C VAL A 423 19.02 -9.14 -35.31
N ARG A 424 17.88 -9.36 -34.64
CA ARG A 424 17.84 -9.81 -33.25
C ARG A 424 18.23 -11.29 -33.16
N ARG A 425 19.19 -11.60 -32.30
CA ARG A 425 19.66 -12.97 -32.05
C ARG A 425 19.82 -13.21 -30.56
N ILE A 426 19.67 -14.47 -30.16
CA ILE A 426 19.95 -14.90 -28.80
C ILE A 426 21.41 -15.33 -28.71
N ASN A 427 22.16 -14.75 -27.78
CA ASN A 427 23.56 -15.05 -27.55
C ASN A 427 23.71 -16.30 -26.67
N TRP A 428 23.56 -17.47 -27.29
CA TRP A 428 23.64 -18.74 -26.60
C TRP A 428 25.09 -19.13 -26.23
N ARG A 429 25.31 -19.48 -24.96
CA ARG A 429 26.56 -20.10 -24.49
C ARG A 429 26.29 -21.41 -23.76
N TRP A 430 26.85 -22.49 -24.31
CA TRP A 430 26.63 -23.86 -23.85
C TRP A 430 27.87 -24.45 -23.20
N ARG A 431 27.68 -25.29 -22.18
CA ARG A 431 28.76 -26.02 -21.50
C ARG A 431 29.45 -27.07 -22.38
N ARG A 432 28.78 -27.51 -23.45
CA ARG A 432 29.26 -28.50 -24.42
C ARG A 432 28.56 -28.28 -25.76
N ASN A 433 29.04 -28.96 -26.80
CA ASN A 433 28.35 -29.02 -28.09
C ASN A 433 26.95 -29.65 -27.93
N LEU A 434 25.99 -29.09 -28.66
CA LEU A 434 24.60 -29.54 -28.68
C LEU A 434 24.45 -30.80 -29.53
N PHE A 435 23.60 -31.70 -29.08
CA PHE A 435 23.13 -32.81 -29.93
C PHE A 435 22.09 -32.31 -30.94
N GLN A 436 21.84 -33.10 -31.99
CA GLN A 436 20.90 -32.71 -33.06
C GLN A 436 19.51 -32.33 -32.52
N TRP A 437 18.94 -33.14 -31.63
CA TRP A 437 17.64 -32.85 -30.99
C TRP A 437 17.67 -31.63 -30.05
N GLU A 438 18.84 -31.27 -29.49
CA GLU A 438 18.99 -30.04 -28.69
C GLU A 438 19.03 -28.80 -29.60
N ASN A 439 19.56 -28.93 -30.83
CA ASN A 439 19.48 -27.84 -31.82
C ASN A 439 18.03 -27.59 -32.26
N GLU A 440 17.24 -28.64 -32.46
CA GLU A 440 15.80 -28.51 -32.76
C GLU A 440 15.05 -27.78 -31.63
N LEU A 441 15.36 -28.08 -30.37
CA LEU A 441 14.81 -27.36 -29.22
C LEU A 441 15.23 -25.87 -29.18
N VAL A 442 16.47 -25.56 -29.57
CA VAL A 442 16.96 -24.18 -29.67
C VAL A 442 16.20 -23.41 -30.75
N GLU A 443 15.90 -24.02 -31.90
CA GLU A 443 15.10 -23.37 -32.95
C GLU A 443 13.69 -23.01 -32.47
N VAL A 444 13.03 -23.95 -31.79
CA VAL A 444 11.71 -23.69 -31.17
C VAL A 444 11.81 -22.58 -30.13
N CYS A 445 12.81 -22.63 -29.25
CA CYS A 445 13.03 -21.59 -28.23
C CYS A 445 13.28 -20.21 -28.86
N ASN A 446 14.10 -20.15 -29.92
CA ASN A 446 14.37 -18.92 -30.67
C ASN A 446 13.07 -18.33 -31.24
N SER A 447 12.21 -19.17 -31.85
CA SER A 447 10.94 -18.69 -32.42
C SER A 447 10.01 -18.07 -31.38
N LEU A 448 9.92 -18.68 -30.18
CA LEU A 448 9.08 -18.19 -29.10
C LEU A 448 9.62 -16.89 -28.52
N VAL A 449 10.93 -16.85 -28.23
CA VAL A 449 11.59 -15.69 -27.62
C VAL A 449 11.61 -14.49 -28.56
N LEU A 450 12.01 -14.69 -29.82
CA LEU A 450 12.12 -13.59 -30.79
C LEU A 450 10.74 -13.11 -31.27
N GLY A 451 9.69 -13.90 -31.07
CA GLY A 451 8.31 -13.51 -31.34
C GLY A 451 7.68 -12.59 -30.29
N VAL A 452 8.33 -12.36 -29.14
CA VAL A 452 7.82 -11.46 -28.09
C VAL A 452 8.04 -10.01 -28.50
N GLU A 453 6.94 -9.24 -28.57
CA GLU A 453 7.01 -7.79 -28.77
C GLU A 453 7.61 -7.10 -27.53
N ARG A 454 8.56 -6.20 -27.75
CA ARG A 454 9.25 -5.45 -26.69
C ARG A 454 9.19 -3.96 -26.95
N LYS A 455 9.08 -3.19 -25.87
CA LYS A 455 9.20 -1.73 -25.89
C LYS A 455 10.52 -1.34 -25.25
N GLU A 456 11.56 -1.18 -26.05
CA GLU A 456 12.93 -0.99 -25.54
C GLU A 456 13.12 0.32 -24.76
N ASP A 457 12.26 1.31 -24.98
CA ASP A 457 12.26 2.59 -24.26
C ASP A 457 11.54 2.55 -22.88
N GLU A 458 10.80 1.47 -22.60
CA GLU A 458 10.05 1.31 -21.34
C GLU A 458 10.79 0.37 -20.36
N PRO A 459 10.66 0.57 -19.05
CA PRO A 459 11.18 -0.38 -18.06
C PRO A 459 10.34 -1.67 -18.04
N ASP A 460 10.97 -2.79 -17.70
CA ASP A 460 10.27 -4.06 -17.48
C ASP A 460 9.23 -3.94 -16.36
N SER A 461 8.07 -4.58 -16.55
CA SER A 461 6.97 -4.53 -15.57
C SER A 461 6.35 -5.91 -15.35
N TRP A 462 5.72 -6.10 -14.19
CA TRP A 462 4.92 -7.29 -13.93
C TRP A 462 3.45 -7.02 -14.29
N GLN A 463 2.79 -8.01 -14.86
CA GLN A 463 1.38 -8.04 -15.20
C GLN A 463 0.71 -9.26 -14.55
N TRP A 464 -0.58 -9.12 -14.23
CA TRP A 464 -1.36 -10.26 -13.78
C TRP A 464 -1.97 -10.91 -15.02
N GLY A 465 -1.39 -12.01 -15.49
CA GLY A 465 -1.76 -12.62 -16.78
C GLY A 465 -1.62 -11.67 -17.98
N GLY A 466 -2.54 -11.77 -18.93
CA GLY A 466 -2.49 -11.11 -20.24
C GLY A 466 -3.05 -9.69 -20.34
N ASP A 467 -3.46 -9.06 -19.23
CA ASP A 467 -4.06 -7.72 -19.23
C ASP A 467 -3.36 -6.76 -18.26
N SER A 468 -3.34 -5.46 -18.61
CA SER A 468 -2.76 -4.39 -17.80
C SER A 468 -3.72 -3.91 -16.71
N TYR A 469 -3.31 -3.96 -15.44
CA TYR A 469 -4.17 -3.61 -14.30
C TYR A 469 -3.58 -2.55 -13.38
N THR A 470 -4.45 -1.74 -12.76
CA THR A 470 -4.06 -0.81 -11.70
C THR A 470 -3.86 -1.50 -10.35
N VAL A 471 -3.14 -0.84 -9.44
CA VAL A 471 -2.82 -1.35 -8.08
C VAL A 471 -4.06 -1.55 -7.19
N LEU A 472 -5.18 -0.89 -7.49
CA LEU A 472 -6.46 -1.12 -6.79
C LEU A 472 -7.18 -2.35 -7.34
N GLU A 473 -7.11 -2.56 -8.65
CA GLU A 473 -7.70 -3.71 -9.34
C GLU A 473 -6.94 -4.99 -9.01
N SER A 474 -5.62 -4.94 -8.80
CA SER A 474 -4.81 -6.14 -8.51
C SER A 474 -5.26 -6.90 -7.26
N GLY A 475 -5.71 -6.21 -6.20
CA GLY A 475 -6.27 -6.85 -5.00
C GLY A 475 -7.62 -7.54 -5.24
N TRP A 476 -8.40 -7.04 -6.20
CA TRP A 476 -9.68 -7.64 -6.59
C TRP A 476 -9.53 -8.78 -7.57
N ILE A 477 -8.59 -8.66 -8.50
CA ILE A 477 -8.23 -9.71 -9.45
C ILE A 477 -7.61 -10.88 -8.69
N SER A 478 -6.71 -10.59 -7.73
CA SER A 478 -6.22 -11.60 -6.79
C SER A 478 -7.37 -12.35 -6.10
N TYR A 479 -8.42 -11.62 -5.69
CA TYR A 479 -9.60 -12.24 -5.06
C TYR A 479 -10.41 -13.09 -6.05
N LEU A 480 -10.60 -12.63 -7.28
CA LEU A 480 -11.35 -13.36 -8.33
C LEU A 480 -10.59 -14.60 -8.79
N CYS A 481 -9.29 -14.50 -9.06
CA CYS A 481 -8.43 -15.64 -9.38
C CYS A 481 -8.48 -16.69 -8.28
N PHE A 482 -8.44 -16.26 -7.01
CA PHE A 482 -8.59 -17.16 -5.87
C PHE A 482 -9.97 -17.83 -5.80
N TYR A 483 -11.04 -17.14 -6.22
CA TYR A 483 -12.41 -17.64 -6.12
C TYR A 483 -12.81 -18.56 -7.29
N GLN A 484 -12.28 -18.32 -8.51
CA GLN A 484 -12.75 -18.94 -9.74
C GLN A 484 -11.71 -19.83 -10.43
N GLY A 485 -10.46 -19.86 -9.98
CA GLY A 485 -9.42 -20.74 -10.54
C GLY A 485 -9.08 -20.49 -12.02
N GLN A 486 -9.57 -19.38 -12.61
CA GLN A 486 -9.32 -18.96 -14.00
C GLN A 486 -9.38 -17.43 -14.14
N PHE A 487 -8.68 -16.92 -15.16
CA PHE A 487 -8.73 -15.53 -15.63
C PHE A 487 -10.13 -15.18 -16.16
N TRP A 488 -10.66 -14.02 -15.77
CA TRP A 488 -11.84 -13.42 -16.40
C TRP A 488 -11.50 -12.03 -16.91
N ASP A 489 -11.95 -11.77 -18.13
CA ASP A 489 -11.89 -10.51 -18.87
C ASP A 489 -12.49 -9.35 -18.05
N ALA A 490 -11.63 -8.46 -17.57
CA ALA A 490 -11.93 -7.43 -16.59
C ALA A 490 -12.63 -6.19 -17.18
N ASP A 491 -12.68 -6.07 -18.51
CA ASP A 491 -13.33 -4.95 -19.22
C ASP A 491 -14.84 -4.87 -18.97
N LYS A 492 -15.43 -5.98 -18.49
CA LYS A 492 -16.85 -6.02 -18.12
C LYS A 492 -17.15 -5.47 -16.72
N PHE A 493 -16.16 -5.33 -15.83
CA PHE A 493 -16.39 -5.03 -14.41
C PHE A 493 -15.98 -3.62 -13.98
N THR A 494 -15.03 -2.98 -14.68
CA THR A 494 -14.63 -1.58 -14.45
C THR A 494 -15.81 -0.60 -14.60
N LYS A 495 -16.84 -0.94 -15.38
CA LYS A 495 -18.06 -0.14 -15.53
C LYS A 495 -18.97 -0.09 -14.29
N GLU A 496 -18.85 -1.01 -13.32
CA GLU A 496 -19.67 -0.99 -12.09
C GLU A 496 -19.05 -0.18 -10.93
N LEU A 497 -17.80 0.28 -11.04
CA LEU A 497 -17.08 0.98 -9.95
C LEU A 497 -16.96 2.51 -10.14
N ALA A 498 -17.58 3.07 -11.18
CA ALA A 498 -17.70 4.52 -11.38
C ALA A 498 -18.94 5.15 -10.72
N VAL A 499 -19.54 4.52 -9.70
CA VAL A 499 -20.69 5.05 -8.93
C VAL A 499 -20.40 5.05 -7.43
#